data_AF-A0A3S4ZGJ1-F1
#
_entry.id   AF-A0A3S4ZGJ1-F1
#
_cell.length_a   1.000
_cell.length_b   1.000
_cell.length_c   1.000
_cell.angle_alpha   90.00
_cell.angle_beta   90.00
_cell.angle_gamma   90.00
#
_symmetry.space_group_name_H-M   'P 1'
#
loop_
_entity.id
_entity.type
_entity.pdbx_description
1 polymer ?
#
loop_
_entity_poly.entity_id
_entity_poly.type
_entity_poly.pdbx_seq_one_letter_code
_entity_poly.pdbx_strand_id
1 'polypeptide(L)'
;MYTNISGEKAVSTLLEISEREEDILEAERIRKESSTRLINLSVRTTYFAFNGSIYEQIFGLPMGSPLSPLLENVYMDKLEREFEKSPLQPRVLMRYLDD
;
A
#
# COMPACT_ATOMS: atom_id res chain seq x y z
N MET A 1 -6.13 -8.89 5.69
CA MET A 1 -5.85 -7.63 6.42
C MET A 1 -6.15 -6.35 5.59
N TYR A 2 -6.29 -6.48 4.26
CA TYR A 2 -6.72 -5.45 3.29
C TYR A 2 -7.79 -4.43 3.72
N THR A 3 -8.89 -4.85 4.33
CA THR A 3 -10.03 -3.96 4.65
C THR A 3 -9.71 -2.92 5.72
N ASN A 4 -8.64 -3.14 6.49
CA ASN A 4 -8.26 -2.26 7.59
C ASN A 4 -7.12 -1.30 7.23
N ILE A 5 -6.63 -1.36 5.99
CA ILE A 5 -5.54 -0.52 5.50
C ILE A 5 -6.12 0.56 4.60
N SER A 6 -5.90 1.83 4.96
CA SER A 6 -6.24 2.95 4.07
C SER A 6 -5.38 2.89 2.82
N GLY A 7 -6.03 2.80 1.64
CA GLY A 7 -5.34 2.82 0.35
C GLY A 7 -4.46 4.04 0.17
N GLU A 8 -4.90 5.22 0.61
CA GLU A 8 -4.12 6.46 0.57
C GLU A 8 -2.83 6.35 1.40
N LYS A 9 -2.92 5.80 2.63
CA LYS A 9 -1.72 5.60 3.48
C LYS A 9 -0.76 4.55 2.92
N ALA A 10 -1.28 3.51 2.27
CA ALA A 10 -0.43 2.50 1.66
C ALA A 10 0.34 3.06 0.45
N VAL A 11 -0.34 3.85 -0.40
CA VAL A 11 0.28 4.53 -1.53
C VAL A 11 1.31 5.54 -1.03
N SER A 12 1.00 6.37 -0.03
CA SER A 12 1.97 7.34 0.50
C SER A 12 3.23 6.65 1.03
N THR A 13 3.08 5.53 1.71
CA THR A 13 4.21 4.74 2.22
C THR A 13 5.10 4.19 1.10
N LEU A 14 4.51 3.70 0.01
CA LEU A 14 5.26 3.25 -1.16
C LEU A 14 6.06 4.38 -1.83
N LEU A 15 5.49 5.60 -1.87
CA LEU A 15 6.15 6.78 -2.43
C LEU A 15 7.33 7.21 -1.57
N GLU A 16 7.17 7.24 -0.24
CA GLU A 16 8.24 7.53 0.70
C GLU A 16 9.44 6.58 0.52
N ILE A 17 9.18 5.27 0.31
CA ILE A 17 10.26 4.30 0.05
C ILE A 17 10.94 4.60 -1.28
N SER A 18 10.16 4.90 -2.32
CA SER A 18 10.68 5.19 -3.66
C SER A 18 11.51 6.48 -3.72
N GLU A 19 11.36 7.40 -2.77
CA GLU A 19 12.14 8.65 -2.64
C GLU A 19 13.43 8.49 -1.85
N ARG A 20 13.60 7.43 -1.06
CA ARG A 20 14.84 7.22 -0.28
C ARG A 20 15.99 6.67 -1.12
N GLU A 21 15.71 6.14 -2.31
CA GLU A 21 16.73 5.70 -3.26
C GLU A 21 17.00 6.83 -4.27
N GLU A 22 17.93 7.75 -3.96
CA GLU A 22 18.30 8.82 -4.90
C GLU A 22 19.79 8.85 -5.25
N ASP A 23 20.04 8.38 -6.49
CA ASP A 23 20.88 9.00 -7.52
C ASP A 23 20.27 8.58 -8.90
N ILE A 24 19.10 9.13 -9.27
CA ILE A 24 18.32 8.69 -10.45
C ILE A 24 18.29 9.75 -11.56
N LEU A 25 18.43 9.30 -12.82
CA LEU A 25 18.39 10.14 -14.02
C LEU A 25 17.00 10.77 -14.24
N GLU A 26 16.93 11.93 -14.91
CA GLU A 26 15.66 12.66 -15.16
C GLU A 26 14.58 11.83 -15.89
N ALA A 27 14.97 10.91 -16.78
CA ALA A 27 14.03 10.00 -17.43
C ALA A 27 13.36 9.01 -16.45
N GLU A 28 14.07 8.60 -15.39
CA GLU A 28 13.54 7.75 -14.33
C GLU A 28 12.54 8.53 -13.45
N ARG A 29 12.76 9.83 -13.28
CA ARG A 29 11.84 10.72 -12.54
C ARG A 29 10.46 10.83 -13.22
N ILE A 30 10.43 11.03 -14.54
CA ILE A 30 9.17 11.07 -15.31
C ILE A 30 8.42 9.73 -15.21
N ARG A 31 9.17 8.62 -15.27
CA ARG A 31 8.61 7.28 -15.12
C ARG A 31 8.02 7.09 -13.73
N LYS A 32 8.73 7.53 -12.68
CA LYS A 32 8.27 7.48 -11.28
C LYS A 32 6.97 8.27 -11.09
N GLU A 33 6.88 9.51 -11.56
CA GLU A 33 5.67 10.33 -11.46
C GLU A 33 4.46 9.68 -12.16
N SER A 34 4.70 9.09 -13.34
CA SER A 34 3.66 8.40 -14.11
C SER A 34 3.19 7.13 -13.41
N SER A 35 4.11 6.32 -12.88
CA SER A 35 3.79 5.15 -12.06
C SER A 35 3.00 5.54 -10.81
N THR A 36 3.39 6.60 -10.11
CA THR A 36 2.68 7.12 -8.94
C THR A 36 1.23 7.47 -9.28
N ARG A 37 1.00 8.18 -10.39
CA ARG A 37 -0.35 8.50 -10.85
C ARG A 37 -1.19 7.26 -11.13
N LEU A 38 -0.61 6.26 -11.81
CA LEU A 38 -1.28 5.00 -12.15
C LEU A 38 -1.63 4.17 -10.91
N ILE A 39 -0.70 4.08 -9.95
CA ILE A 39 -0.93 3.38 -8.68
C ILE A 39 -2.06 4.05 -7.91
N ASN A 40 -2.03 5.38 -7.78
CA ASN A 40 -3.06 6.13 -7.07
C ASN A 40 -4.43 5.96 -7.74
N LEU A 41 -4.49 6.01 -9.07
CA LEU A 41 -5.73 5.74 -9.81
C LEU A 41 -6.25 4.32 -9.53
N SER A 42 -5.38 3.32 -9.64
CA SER A 42 -5.75 1.90 -9.46
C SER A 42 -6.26 1.59 -8.06
N VAL A 43 -5.71 2.25 -7.04
CA VAL A 43 -6.12 2.08 -5.64
C VAL A 43 -7.40 2.83 -5.31
N ARG A 44 -7.72 3.90 -6.05
CA ARG A 44 -8.96 4.68 -5.88
C ARG A 44 -10.14 4.13 -6.66
N THR A 45 -9.91 3.44 -7.78
CA THR A 45 -10.98 2.84 -8.59
C THR A 45 -11.34 1.44 -8.09
N THR A 46 -12.09 1.38 -6.99
CA THR A 46 -12.42 0.13 -6.28
C THR A 46 -13.88 -0.29 -6.50
N TYR A 47 -14.31 -0.29 -7.76
CA TYR A 47 -15.67 -0.69 -8.12
C TYR A 47 -15.78 -2.21 -8.27
N PHE A 48 -16.84 -2.80 -7.72
CA PHE A 48 -17.15 -4.22 -7.89
C PHE A 48 -18.66 -4.43 -8.11
N ALA A 49 -19.00 -5.53 -8.78
CA ALA A 49 -20.39 -5.90 -9.00
C ALA A 49 -20.82 -7.02 -8.05
N PHE A 50 -21.97 -6.85 -7.40
CA PHE A 50 -22.58 -7.88 -6.56
C PHE A 50 -24.09 -7.87 -6.77
N ASN A 51 -24.69 -9.05 -6.98
CA ASN A 51 -26.13 -9.20 -7.21
C ASN A 51 -26.72 -8.22 -8.27
N GLY A 52 -26.00 -8.03 -9.38
CA GLY A 52 -26.41 -7.14 -10.47
C GLY A 52 -26.29 -5.63 -10.18
N SER A 53 -25.79 -5.24 -9.01
CA SER A 53 -25.56 -3.84 -8.62
C SER A 53 -24.05 -3.53 -8.56
N ILE A 54 -23.68 -2.28 -8.87
CA ILE A 54 -22.30 -1.79 -8.78
C ILE A 54 -22.11 -1.08 -7.44
N TYR A 55 -21.03 -1.41 -6.76
CA TYR A 55 -20.63 -0.84 -5.48
C TYR A 55 -19.22 -0.27 -5.56
N GLU A 56 -18.95 0.74 -4.73
CA GLU A 56 -17.62 1.29 -4.52
C GLU A 56 -17.11 0.90 -3.14
N GLN A 57 -15.90 0.35 -3.06
CA GLN A 57 -15.26 0.10 -1.78
C GLN A 57 -14.62 1.40 -1.27
N ILE A 58 -15.30 2.05 -0.32
CA ILE A 58 -14.90 3.37 0.22
C ILE A 58 -13.71 3.31 1.21
N PHE A 59 -13.37 2.13 1.72
CA PHE A 59 -12.28 1.96 2.69
C PHE A 59 -11.62 0.58 2.55
N GLY A 60 -10.34 0.51 2.88
CA GLY A 60 -9.53 -0.68 2.68
C GLY A 60 -8.85 -0.70 1.32
N LEU A 61 -7.91 -1.63 1.16
CA LEU A 61 -7.35 -1.99 -0.14
C LEU A 61 -8.38 -2.84 -0.93
N PRO A 62 -8.50 -2.66 -2.26
CA PRO A 62 -9.41 -3.45 -3.07
C PRO A 62 -9.05 -4.93 -3.03
N MET A 63 -9.99 -5.76 -2.59
CA MET A 63 -9.80 -7.21 -2.61
C MET A 63 -9.69 -7.72 -4.05
N GLY A 64 -8.74 -8.62 -4.31
CA GLY A 64 -8.50 -9.17 -5.65
C GLY A 64 -7.69 -8.26 -6.60
N SER A 65 -7.33 -7.05 -6.18
CA SER A 65 -6.37 -6.24 -6.94
C SER A 65 -4.96 -6.85 -6.83
N PRO A 66 -4.22 -6.98 -7.95
CA PRO A 66 -2.86 -7.49 -7.93
C PRO A 66 -1.87 -6.59 -7.17
N LEU A 67 -2.23 -5.32 -6.94
CA LEU A 67 -1.40 -4.37 -6.19
C LEU A 67 -1.62 -4.43 -4.68
N SER A 68 -2.77 -4.95 -4.22
CA SER A 68 -3.12 -4.96 -2.80
C SER A 68 -2.12 -5.71 -1.92
N PRO A 69 -1.60 -6.90 -2.29
CA PRO A 69 -0.60 -7.59 -1.47
C PRO A 69 0.70 -6.80 -1.29
N LEU A 70 1.15 -6.12 -2.35
CA LEU A 70 2.35 -5.28 -2.29
C LEU A 70 2.12 -4.07 -1.36
N LEU A 71 1.00 -3.37 -1.55
CA LEU A 71 0.65 -2.19 -0.76
C LEU A 71 0.43 -2.52 0.72
N GLU A 72 -0.19 -3.66 1.00
CA GLU A 72 -0.34 -4.18 2.36
C GLU A 72 1.02 -4.45 2.99
N ASN A 73 1.92 -5.17 2.30
CA ASN A 73 3.25 -5.46 2.84
C ASN A 73 4.07 -4.19 3.12
N VAL A 74 4.04 -3.23 2.20
CA VAL A 74 4.75 -1.97 2.35
C VAL A 74 4.20 -1.16 3.52
N TYR A 75 2.88 -1.10 3.67
CA TYR A 75 2.25 -0.44 4.81
C TYR A 75 2.59 -1.13 6.14
N MET A 76 2.58 -2.46 6.16
CA MET A 76 2.90 -3.24 7.35
C MET A 76 4.38 -3.12 7.74
N ASP A 77 5.33 -3.12 6.80
CA ASP A 77 6.76 -2.87 7.10
C ASP A 77 6.94 -1.52 7.82
N LYS A 78 6.25 -0.47 7.38
CA LYS A 78 6.29 0.82 8.08
C LYS A 78 5.72 0.74 9.50
N LEU A 79 4.61 0.01 9.69
CA LEU A 79 3.99 -0.16 11.01
C LEU A 79 4.88 -0.98 11.96
N GLU A 80 5.50 -2.04 11.45
CA GLU A 80 6.42 -2.90 12.18
C GLU A 80 7.65 -2.11 12.67
N ARG A 81 8.22 -1.25 11.82
CA ARG A 81 9.33 -0.34 12.20
C ARG A 81 8.96 0.64 13.30
N GLU A 82 7.71 1.07 13.38
CA GLU A 82 7.24 1.90 14.49
C GLU A 82 7.05 1.06 15.77
N PHE A 83 6.60 -0.19 15.64
CA PHE A 83 6.51 -1.13 16.74
C PHE A 83 7.89 -1.52 17.32
N GLU A 84 8.92 -1.62 16.49
CA GLU A 84 10.32 -1.83 16.90
C GLU A 84 10.91 -0.67 17.72
N LYS A 85 10.25 0.50 17.74
CA LYS A 85 10.65 1.62 18.61
C LYS A 85 9.89 1.62 19.95
N SER A 86 8.92 0.73 20.11
CA SER A 86 8.06 0.66 21.28
C SER A 86 8.78 0.03 22.47
N PRO A 87 8.58 0.54 23.71
CA PRO A 87 9.09 -0.11 24.92
C PRO A 87 8.61 -1.56 25.11
N LEU A 88 7.50 -1.93 24.45
CA LEU A 88 6.88 -3.25 24.51
C LEU A 88 7.10 -4.07 23.23
N GLN A 89 8.21 -3.83 22.52
CA GLN A 89 8.51 -4.57 21.30
C GLN A 89 8.65 -6.09 21.57
N PRO A 90 8.15 -6.95 20.67
CA PRO A 90 8.33 -8.39 20.79
C PRO A 90 9.80 -8.78 20.58
N ARG A 91 10.25 -9.88 21.23
CA ARG A 91 11.60 -10.44 21.00
C ARG A 91 11.75 -11.03 19.59
N VAL A 92 10.65 -11.50 19.01
CA VAL A 92 10.56 -12.07 17.66
C VAL A 92 9.21 -11.67 17.08
N LEU A 93 9.22 -11.11 15.87
CA LEU A 93 8.03 -10.86 15.07
C LEU A 93 8.16 -11.65 13.76
N MET A 94 7.22 -12.56 13.54
CA MET A 94 7.06 -13.27 12.26
C MET A 94 5.62 -13.06 11.84
N ARG A 95 5.42 -12.51 10.64
CA ARG A 95 4.09 -12.19 10.13
C ARG A 95 3.86 -12.87 8.79
N TYR A 96 2.66 -13.42 8.63
CA TYR A 96 2.10 -13.77 7.33
C TYR A 96 1.07 -12.70 6.93
N LEU A 97 0.80 -12.52 5.62
CA LEU A 97 0.00 -11.41 5.10
C LEU A 97 -1.36 -11.19 5.81
N ASP A 98 -2.02 -12.27 6.23
CA ASP A 98 -3.36 -12.23 6.85
C ASP A 98 -3.41 -12.57 8.36
N ASP A 99 -2.28 -12.87 8.99
CA ASP A 99 -2.21 -13.28 10.40
C ASP A 99 -2.26 -12.10 11.39
#